data_AF-A0A8B8YD48-F1
#
_entry.id   AF-A0A8B8YD48-F1
#
_cell.length_a   1.000
_cell.length_b   1.000
_cell.length_c   1.000
_cell.angle_alpha   90.00
_cell.angle_beta   90.00
_cell.angle_gamma   90.00
#
_symmetry.space_group_name_H-M   'P 1'
#
loop_
_entity.id
_entity.type
_entity.pdbx_description
1 polymer ?
#
loop_
_entity_poly.entity_id
_entity_poly.type
_entity_poly.pdbx_seq_one_letter_code
_entity_poly.pdbx_strand_id
1 'polypeptide(L)'
;MAMTTCLTWMQEKKLQNHFGEKQFSLLYKASVHEFSSESLLQRCSKQGPIITVIHSEDHILGAYVPKSYPEDCFIILFAFQETTISHCKIGPFQLSMLFYESDRNSEFNINLEKKEVAISINTMDKLGLPQCYISFQECEVFRCEDLLDKRRMDGLTELRESLLTAIRTYEPYGGRVCQVRILLLGPIGAGKSSFFNSVKSVFRGHVTNQALVGSKTTGVSEKYRTYFIKDGKDGNTLPFILCDSMGLSEKEEGLHMDDIPCILEGCVPDRYQFNSMKPITPGLGNYTGCPMLKDRIHCVAFVFDANSVGHLSDEMVEKIRRIRRELIKCARGSSQRTWICSF
;
A
#
# COMPACT_ATOMS: atom_id res chain seq x y z
N MET A 1 -30.87 21.16 14.22
CA MET A 1 -29.66 21.84 14.74
C MET A 1 -28.52 21.62 13.76
N ALA A 2 -27.63 22.60 13.57
CA ALA A 2 -26.50 22.47 12.64
C ALA A 2 -25.40 21.57 13.22
N MET A 3 -24.74 20.80 12.36
CA MET A 3 -23.62 19.93 12.73
C MET A 3 -22.32 20.74 12.80
N THR A 4 -22.27 21.69 13.74
CA THR A 4 -21.10 22.56 13.99
C THR A 4 -20.49 22.22 15.34
N THR A 5 -19.17 22.20 15.43
CA THR A 5 -18.47 21.87 16.67
C THR A 5 -18.66 22.94 17.75
N CYS A 6 -18.67 22.51 19.02
CA CYS A 6 -18.56 23.38 20.19
C CYS A 6 -17.12 23.78 20.51
N LEU A 7 -16.11 23.10 19.94
CA LEU A 7 -14.72 23.50 20.09
C LEU A 7 -14.50 24.87 19.47
N THR A 8 -13.85 25.75 20.23
CA THR A 8 -13.28 26.96 19.67
C THR A 8 -12.13 26.61 18.73
N TRP A 9 -11.85 27.47 17.75
CA TRP A 9 -10.72 27.30 16.83
C TRP A 9 -9.40 27.06 17.55
N MET A 10 -9.17 27.74 18.68
CA MET A 10 -7.95 27.60 19.48
C MET A 10 -7.85 26.22 20.15
N GLN A 11 -8.95 25.70 20.70
CA GLN A 11 -8.98 24.38 21.32
C GLN A 11 -8.79 23.28 20.27
N GLU A 12 -9.49 23.40 19.13
CA GLU A 12 -9.32 22.48 18.01
C GLU A 12 -7.86 22.46 17.56
N LYS A 13 -7.24 23.63 17.35
CA LYS A 13 -5.82 23.71 16.96
C LYS A 13 -4.87 23.11 17.99
N LYS A 14 -5.12 23.33 19.28
CA LYS A 14 -4.32 22.69 20.34
C LYS A 14 -4.42 21.17 20.28
N LEU A 15 -5.61 20.60 20.11
CA LEU A 15 -5.79 19.15 19.99
C LEU A 15 -5.12 18.61 18.72
N GLN A 16 -5.32 19.28 17.58
CA GLN A 16 -4.71 18.89 16.30
C GLN A 16 -3.19 18.81 16.44
N ASN A 17 -2.55 19.82 17.03
CA ASN A 17 -1.11 19.85 17.23
C ASN A 17 -0.64 18.79 18.24
N HIS A 18 -1.37 18.63 19.35
CA HIS A 18 -1.02 17.68 20.42
C HIS A 18 -1.01 16.22 19.94
N PHE A 19 -1.93 15.86 19.05
CA PHE A 19 -2.04 14.51 18.50
C PHE A 19 -1.34 14.31 17.15
N GLY A 20 -0.40 15.21 16.79
CA GLY A 20 0.47 15.05 15.61
C GLY A 20 -0.07 15.69 14.33
N GLU A 21 -0.49 16.96 14.41
CA GLU A 21 -1.02 17.76 13.29
C GLU A 21 -2.17 17.08 12.54
N LYS A 22 -3.12 16.51 13.28
CA LYS A 22 -4.28 15.80 12.70
C LYS A 22 -5.30 16.76 12.10
N GLN A 23 -6.05 16.31 11.10
CA GLN A 23 -7.28 16.96 10.65
C GLN A 23 -8.48 16.33 11.35
N PHE A 24 -9.39 17.17 11.85
CA PHE A 24 -10.60 16.71 12.52
C PHE A 24 -11.81 16.88 11.61
N SER A 25 -12.60 15.82 11.50
CA SER A 25 -13.91 15.84 10.84
C SER A 25 -14.96 15.41 11.85
N LEU A 26 -15.91 16.29 12.19
CA LEU A 26 -16.99 15.98 13.12
C LEU A 26 -17.83 14.81 12.56
N LEU A 27 -18.01 13.76 13.35
CA LEU A 27 -18.79 12.56 12.99
C LEU A 27 -20.09 12.47 13.80
N TYR A 28 -20.02 12.87 15.06
CA TYR A 28 -21.11 12.75 16.02
C TYR A 28 -21.12 13.96 16.95
N LYS A 29 -22.34 14.36 17.33
CA LYS A 29 -22.65 15.43 18.28
C LYS A 29 -23.93 15.03 18.99
N ALA A 30 -23.89 14.86 20.30
CA ALA A 30 -24.98 14.24 21.05
C ALA A 30 -26.28 15.06 20.99
N SER A 31 -26.20 16.40 20.98
CA SER A 31 -27.39 17.24 20.79
C SER A 31 -28.09 17.06 19.43
N VAL A 32 -27.39 16.58 18.40
CA VAL A 32 -27.95 16.37 17.04
C VAL A 32 -28.35 14.91 16.81
N HIS A 33 -27.56 13.98 17.36
CA HIS A 33 -27.65 12.54 17.07
C HIS A 33 -28.17 11.73 18.25
N GLU A 34 -28.75 12.42 19.24
CA GLU A 34 -29.26 11.91 20.49
C GLU A 34 -28.15 11.38 21.42
N PHE A 35 -28.35 11.53 22.73
CA PHE A 35 -27.43 11.09 23.76
C PHE A 35 -27.46 9.56 23.93
N SER A 36 -27.08 8.83 22.88
CA SER A 36 -27.14 7.37 22.78
C SER A 36 -25.77 6.79 22.39
N SER A 37 -25.30 5.81 23.18
CA SER A 37 -24.07 5.07 22.91
C SER A 37 -24.17 4.22 21.65
N GLU A 38 -25.35 3.66 21.36
CA GLU A 38 -25.62 2.88 20.16
C GLU A 38 -25.48 3.75 18.89
N SER A 39 -26.09 4.94 18.90
CA SER A 39 -25.99 5.92 17.79
C SER A 39 -24.53 6.34 17.53
N LEU A 40 -23.76 6.59 18.60
CA LEU A 40 -22.34 6.93 18.51
C LEU A 40 -21.52 5.79 17.91
N LEU A 41 -21.65 4.57 18.46
CA LEU A 41 -20.88 3.41 18.04
C LEU A 41 -21.19 3.00 16.59
N GLN A 42 -22.45 3.06 16.18
CA GLN A 42 -22.84 2.78 14.79
C GLN A 42 -22.15 3.72 13.80
N ARG A 43 -21.97 4.99 14.17
CA ARG A 43 -21.34 6.00 13.31
C ARG A 43 -19.82 5.95 13.34
N CYS A 44 -19.23 5.74 14.52
CA CYS A 44 -17.80 5.99 14.76
C CYS A 44 -16.92 4.73 14.73
N SER A 45 -17.46 3.55 15.03
CA SER A 45 -16.66 2.32 15.25
C SER A 45 -15.77 1.90 14.07
N LYS A 46 -16.13 2.27 12.83
CA LYS A 46 -15.43 1.90 11.59
C LYS A 46 -14.74 3.09 10.90
N GLN A 47 -14.57 4.22 11.57
CA GLN A 47 -14.07 5.45 10.96
C GLN A 47 -12.54 5.61 11.06
N GLY A 48 -11.83 4.64 11.65
CA GLY A 48 -10.40 4.75 11.91
C GLY A 48 -10.11 5.42 13.25
N PRO A 49 -9.01 6.19 13.38
CA PRO A 49 -8.70 6.92 14.60
C PRO A 49 -9.75 7.99 14.89
N ILE A 50 -10.21 8.06 16.15
CA ILE A 50 -11.23 9.03 16.57
C ILE A 50 -10.83 9.72 17.86
N ILE A 51 -11.33 10.93 18.05
CA ILE A 51 -11.24 11.67 19.30
C ILE A 51 -12.64 12.01 19.79
N THR A 52 -12.96 11.57 21.00
CA THR A 52 -14.19 11.94 21.71
C THR A 52 -13.87 13.13 22.61
N VAL A 53 -14.67 14.18 22.54
CA VAL A 53 -14.54 15.43 23.30
C VAL A 53 -15.83 15.63 24.09
N ILE A 54 -15.67 15.84 25.39
CA ILE A 54 -16.75 16.03 26.34
C ILE A 54 -16.64 17.45 26.88
N HIS A 55 -17.73 18.20 26.76
CA HIS A 55 -17.83 19.58 27.22
C HIS A 55 -18.65 19.60 28.51
N SER A 56 -17.99 19.87 29.63
CA SER A 56 -18.58 20.15 30.95
C SER A 56 -18.66 21.66 31.19
N GLU A 57 -19.24 22.09 32.32
CA GLU A 57 -19.30 23.52 32.69
C GLU A 57 -17.90 24.11 32.81
N ASP A 58 -17.01 23.41 33.50
CA ASP A 58 -15.69 23.92 33.88
C ASP A 58 -14.53 23.26 33.13
N HIS A 59 -14.79 22.16 32.43
CA HIS A 59 -13.74 21.29 31.89
C HIS A 59 -14.05 20.78 30.49
N ILE A 60 -13.01 20.69 29.66
CA ILE A 60 -13.04 19.93 28.41
C ILE A 60 -12.11 18.75 28.58
N LEU A 61 -12.65 17.55 28.44
CA LEU A 61 -11.88 16.31 28.53
C LEU A 61 -12.32 15.34 27.43
N GLY A 62 -11.59 14.25 27.29
CA GLY A 62 -11.93 13.30 26.25
C GLY A 62 -10.99 12.13 26.15
N ALA A 63 -11.18 11.37 25.07
CA ALA A 63 -10.43 10.17 24.78
C ALA A 63 -10.04 10.14 23.30
N TYR A 64 -8.75 9.98 23.02
CA TYR A 64 -8.23 9.68 21.70
C TYR A 64 -8.00 8.18 21.55
N VAL A 65 -8.58 7.62 20.50
CA VAL A 65 -8.56 6.18 20.18
C VAL A 65 -7.80 6.02 18.86
N PRO A 66 -6.56 5.52 18.89
CA PRO A 66 -5.67 5.53 17.72
C PRO A 66 -6.00 4.46 16.68
N LYS A 67 -6.80 3.45 17.03
CA LYS A 67 -7.17 2.34 16.15
C LYS A 67 -8.66 2.08 16.22
N SER A 68 -9.25 1.70 15.08
CA SER A 68 -10.65 1.30 15.01
C SER A 68 -10.88 -0.15 15.47
N TYR A 69 -12.14 -0.45 15.80
CA TYR A 69 -12.65 -1.80 16.09
C TYR A 69 -12.25 -2.82 15.00
N PRO A 70 -11.99 -4.11 15.32
CA PRO A 70 -12.21 -4.82 16.59
C PRO A 70 -10.98 -4.96 17.51
N GLU A 71 -9.88 -4.26 17.23
CA GLU A 71 -8.65 -4.44 18.00
C GLU A 71 -8.70 -3.74 19.36
N ASP A 72 -8.23 -4.43 20.41
CA ASP A 72 -7.92 -3.77 21.68
C ASP A 72 -6.79 -2.76 21.44
N CYS A 73 -6.97 -1.54 21.92
CA CYS A 73 -5.97 -0.50 21.78
C CYS A 73 -5.78 0.25 23.10
N PHE A 74 -4.61 0.87 23.22
CA PHE A 74 -4.40 1.82 24.29
C PHE A 74 -5.06 3.14 23.93
N ILE A 75 -5.87 3.64 24.86
CA ILE A 75 -6.64 4.86 24.71
C ILE A 75 -5.88 5.97 25.43
N ILE A 76 -5.81 7.15 24.83
CA ILE A 76 -5.19 8.33 25.44
C ILE A 76 -6.31 9.23 25.95
N LEU A 77 -6.50 9.27 27.25
CA LEU A 77 -7.38 10.24 27.89
C LEU A 77 -6.67 11.59 27.94
N PHE A 78 -7.42 12.67 27.80
CA PHE A 78 -6.89 14.01 27.89
C PHE A 78 -7.87 14.94 28.62
N ALA A 79 -7.32 16.00 29.20
CA ALA A 79 -8.08 17.12 29.74
C ALA A 79 -7.38 18.44 29.38
N PHE A 80 -8.17 19.46 29.05
CA PHE A 80 -7.67 20.81 28.93
C PHE A 80 -7.38 21.38 30.31
N GLN A 81 -6.15 21.85 30.50
CA GLN A 81 -5.78 22.77 31.55
C GLN A 81 -5.65 24.17 30.94
N GLU A 82 -5.60 25.21 31.78
CA GLU A 82 -5.62 26.63 31.36
C GLU A 82 -4.78 26.90 30.10
N THR A 83 -3.54 26.39 30.07
CA THR A 83 -2.61 26.61 28.95
C THR A 83 -2.24 25.35 28.18
N THR A 84 -2.30 24.16 28.79
CA THR A 84 -1.77 22.90 28.25
C THR A 84 -2.81 21.77 28.22
N ILE A 85 -2.51 20.68 27.52
CA ILE A 85 -3.32 19.45 27.54
C ILE A 85 -2.59 18.42 28.41
N SER A 86 -3.21 18.04 29.53
CA SER A 86 -2.79 16.87 30.30
C SER A 86 -3.32 15.62 29.62
N HIS A 87 -2.57 14.52 29.68
CA HIS A 87 -3.04 13.25 29.13
C HIS A 87 -2.47 12.07 29.89
N CYS A 88 -3.21 10.96 29.84
CA CYS A 88 -2.75 9.69 30.37
C CYS A 88 -3.22 8.54 29.49
N LYS A 89 -2.43 7.48 29.45
CA LYS A 89 -2.69 6.30 28.65
C LYS A 89 -3.34 5.21 29.50
N ILE A 90 -4.44 4.64 29.01
CA ILE A 90 -5.21 3.57 29.66
C ILE A 90 -5.39 2.37 28.71
N GLY A 91 -5.75 1.21 29.25
CA GLY A 91 -6.03 0.01 28.47
C GLY A 91 -4.95 -1.06 28.53
N PRO A 92 -5.00 -2.04 27.63
CA PRO A 92 -5.75 -2.05 26.37
C PRO A 92 -7.26 -2.33 26.53
N PHE A 93 -8.11 -1.60 25.79
CA PHE A 93 -9.57 -1.74 25.80
C PHE A 93 -10.18 -1.64 24.40
N GLN A 94 -11.41 -2.16 24.23
CA GLN A 94 -12.24 -1.88 23.04
C GLN A 94 -12.97 -0.55 23.18
N LEU A 95 -13.23 0.12 22.05
CA LEU A 95 -13.99 1.39 22.02
C LEU A 95 -15.34 1.29 22.75
N SER A 96 -16.05 0.18 22.58
CA SER A 96 -17.35 -0.08 23.22
C SER A 96 -17.26 0.00 24.76
N MET A 97 -16.13 -0.37 25.35
CA MET A 97 -15.94 -0.33 26.80
C MET A 97 -15.91 1.10 27.38
N LEU A 98 -15.65 2.12 26.55
CA LEU A 98 -15.78 3.52 26.97
C LEU A 98 -17.23 3.93 27.21
N PHE A 99 -18.20 3.26 26.57
CA PHE A 99 -19.61 3.70 26.52
C PHE A 99 -20.59 2.68 27.12
N TYR A 100 -20.17 1.46 27.41
CA TYR A 100 -20.96 0.46 28.12
C TYR A 100 -20.54 0.38 29.60
N GLU A 101 -21.53 0.44 30.49
CA GLU A 101 -21.35 0.17 31.92
C GLU A 101 -20.89 -1.29 32.06
N SER A 102 -19.68 -1.51 32.57
CA SER A 102 -19.20 -2.85 32.92
C SER A 102 -18.71 -2.85 34.37
N ASP A 103 -19.08 -3.88 35.13
CA ASP A 103 -18.72 -4.10 36.54
C ASP A 103 -17.21 -4.20 36.82
N ARG A 104 -16.36 -4.10 35.78
CA ARG A 104 -14.91 -4.30 35.87
C ARG A 104 -14.21 -2.95 35.85
N ASN A 105 -14.02 -2.35 37.03
CA ASN A 105 -13.02 -1.31 37.33
C ASN A 105 -12.69 -0.39 36.14
N SER A 106 -13.69 0.34 35.62
CA SER A 106 -13.48 1.23 34.48
C SER A 106 -12.66 2.44 34.92
N GLU A 107 -11.40 2.50 34.48
CA GLU A 107 -10.55 3.69 34.70
C GLU A 107 -11.18 4.96 34.12
N PHE A 108 -12.06 4.80 33.13
CA PHE A 108 -12.83 5.86 32.47
C PHE A 108 -14.06 5.29 31.76
N ASN A 109 -15.23 5.92 31.93
CA ASN A 109 -16.48 5.56 31.27
C ASN A 109 -17.32 6.81 31.00
N ILE A 110 -17.99 6.85 29.84
CA ILE A 110 -18.89 7.91 29.41
C ILE A 110 -20.31 7.35 29.32
N ASN A 111 -21.18 7.78 30.23
CA ASN A 111 -22.60 7.49 30.15
C ASN A 111 -23.31 8.64 29.43
N LEU A 112 -23.62 8.43 28.14
CA LEU A 112 -24.29 9.45 27.32
C LEU A 112 -25.70 9.77 27.81
N GLU A 113 -26.49 8.75 28.17
CA GLU A 113 -27.89 8.92 28.57
C GLU A 113 -28.03 9.70 29.88
N LYS A 114 -27.18 9.40 30.87
CA LYS A 114 -27.10 10.15 32.13
C LYS A 114 -26.33 11.47 32.00
N LYS A 115 -25.58 11.66 30.91
CA LYS A 115 -24.66 12.77 30.68
C LYS A 115 -23.58 12.90 31.74
N GLU A 116 -23.00 11.77 32.10
CA GLU A 116 -22.01 11.66 33.18
C GLU A 116 -20.74 10.96 32.69
N VAL A 117 -19.60 11.37 33.23
CA VAL A 117 -18.31 10.69 33.05
C VAL A 117 -17.85 10.15 34.40
N ALA A 118 -17.59 8.85 34.44
CA ALA A 118 -16.95 8.20 35.58
C ALA A 118 -15.46 8.02 35.29
N ILE A 119 -14.59 8.51 36.18
CA ILE A 119 -13.13 8.43 36.04
C ILE A 119 -12.56 7.96 37.37
N SER A 120 -11.58 7.07 37.35
CA SER A 120 -10.91 6.66 38.60
C SER A 120 -10.12 7.80 39.21
N ILE A 121 -10.02 7.83 40.54
CA ILE A 121 -9.29 8.88 41.29
C ILE A 121 -7.84 9.02 40.78
N ASN A 122 -7.15 7.90 40.57
CA ASN A 122 -5.78 7.88 40.05
C ASN A 122 -5.67 8.52 38.65
N THR A 123 -6.69 8.38 37.82
CA THR A 123 -6.74 8.96 36.48
C THR A 123 -7.10 10.44 36.54
N MET A 124 -8.02 10.84 37.43
CA MET A 124 -8.34 12.25 37.69
C MET A 124 -7.09 13.03 38.12
N ASP A 125 -6.30 12.49 39.05
CA ASP A 125 -5.07 13.13 39.52
C ASP A 125 -4.05 13.32 38.41
N LYS A 126 -3.88 12.33 37.51
CA LYS A 126 -2.99 12.43 36.34
C LYS A 126 -3.45 13.47 35.32
N LEU A 127 -4.77 13.65 35.18
CA LEU A 127 -5.36 14.65 34.30
C LEU A 127 -5.44 16.04 34.95
N GLY A 128 -5.23 16.13 36.27
CA GLY A 128 -5.42 17.36 37.04
C GLY A 128 -6.88 17.80 37.10
N LEU A 129 -7.80 16.83 37.12
CA LEU A 129 -9.24 17.07 37.27
C LEU A 129 -9.63 17.04 38.75
N PRO A 130 -10.68 17.78 39.17
CA PRO A 130 -11.20 17.68 40.53
C PRO A 130 -11.74 16.27 40.81
N GLN A 131 -11.58 15.80 42.05
CA GLN A 131 -12.08 14.50 42.51
C GLN A 131 -13.60 14.54 42.76
N CYS A 132 -14.37 14.86 41.73
CA CYS A 132 -15.84 14.94 41.78
C CYS A 132 -16.46 14.33 40.53
N TYR A 133 -17.76 14.04 40.59
CA TYR A 133 -18.52 13.61 39.42
C TYR A 133 -18.54 14.72 38.36
N ILE A 134 -18.29 14.34 37.11
CA ILE A 134 -18.29 15.27 35.98
C ILE A 134 -19.55 15.01 35.15
N SER A 135 -20.51 15.92 35.24
CA SER A 135 -21.62 16.00 34.29
C SER A 135 -21.22 16.84 33.08
N PHE A 136 -21.85 16.60 31.93
CA PHE A 136 -21.51 17.30 30.70
C PHE A 136 -22.73 17.75 29.90
N GLN A 137 -22.60 18.84 29.16
CA GLN A 137 -23.66 19.36 28.29
C GLN A 137 -23.62 18.76 26.91
N GLU A 138 -22.43 18.43 26.40
CA GLU A 138 -22.24 17.99 25.03
C GLU A 138 -21.13 16.94 24.90
N CYS A 139 -21.31 16.01 23.96
CA CYS A 139 -20.30 15.04 23.55
C CYS A 139 -20.16 15.08 22.03
N GLU A 140 -18.94 15.30 21.56
CA GLU A 140 -18.57 15.37 20.15
C GLU A 140 -17.55 14.30 19.82
N VAL A 141 -17.68 13.64 18.68
CA VAL A 141 -16.66 12.70 18.19
C VAL A 141 -16.18 13.15 16.84
N PHE A 142 -14.87 13.24 16.68
CA PHE A 142 -14.22 13.61 15.43
C PHE A 142 -13.40 12.44 14.91
N ARG A 143 -13.45 12.25 13.59
CA ARG A 143 -12.47 11.44 12.87
C ARG A 143 -11.16 12.21 12.85
N CYS A 144 -10.08 11.54 13.22
CA CYS A 144 -8.72 12.08 13.16
C CYS A 144 -8.02 11.49 11.95
N GLU A 145 -7.83 12.30 10.92
CA GLU A 145 -7.03 11.93 9.76
C GLU A 145 -5.63 12.52 9.92
N ASP A 146 -4.60 11.77 9.55
CA ASP A 146 -3.29 12.36 9.31
C ASP A 146 -3.45 13.40 8.20
N LEU A 147 -3.12 14.67 8.48
CA LEU A 147 -2.79 15.56 7.38
C LEU A 147 -1.57 14.94 6.72
N LEU A 148 -1.75 14.39 5.51
CA LEU A 148 -0.63 14.16 4.62
C LEU A 148 -0.04 15.54 4.36
N ASP A 149 0.96 15.91 5.17
CA ASP A 149 1.57 17.23 5.19
C ASP A 149 1.83 17.64 3.74
N LYS A 150 1.34 18.83 3.38
CA LYS A 150 1.52 19.38 2.03
C LYS A 150 2.99 19.33 1.62
N ARG A 151 3.93 19.50 2.57
CA ARG A 151 5.37 19.34 2.31
C ARG A 151 5.78 17.91 1.95
N ARG A 152 5.16 16.90 2.57
CA ARG A 152 5.41 15.47 2.23
C ARG A 152 4.82 15.14 0.86
N MET A 153 3.66 15.71 0.53
CA MET A 153 3.07 15.59 -0.80
C MET A 153 3.93 16.27 -1.86
N ASP A 154 4.36 17.50 -1.63
CA ASP A 154 5.25 18.25 -2.52
C ASP A 154 6.57 17.50 -2.70
N GLY A 155 7.19 17.02 -1.62
CA GLY A 155 8.40 16.21 -1.69
C GLY A 155 8.22 14.86 -2.42
N LEU A 156 7.06 14.21 -2.29
CA LEU A 156 6.75 12.99 -3.03
C LEU A 156 6.57 13.27 -4.53
N THR A 157 5.94 14.40 -4.88
CA THR A 157 5.80 14.86 -6.25
C THR A 157 7.16 15.20 -6.86
N GLU A 158 8.02 15.92 -6.14
CA GLU A 158 9.40 16.22 -6.57
C GLU A 158 10.20 14.94 -6.79
N LEU A 159 10.15 13.99 -5.86
CA LEU A 159 10.82 12.69 -6.01
C LEU A 159 10.30 11.94 -7.23
N ARG A 160 8.97 11.92 -7.43
CA ARG A 160 8.35 11.27 -8.60
C ARG A 160 8.84 11.89 -9.90
N GLU A 161 8.84 13.21 -10.04
CA GLU A 161 9.31 13.89 -11.25
C GLU A 161 10.82 13.69 -11.47
N SER A 162 11.61 13.68 -10.39
CA SER A 162 13.03 13.35 -10.45
C SER A 162 13.27 11.93 -10.97
N LEU A 163 12.52 10.94 -10.48
CA LEU A 163 12.64 9.55 -10.92
C LEU A 163 12.18 9.37 -12.37
N LEU A 164 11.07 9.99 -12.76
CA LEU A 164 10.59 9.95 -14.15
C LEU A 164 11.61 10.58 -15.10
N THR A 165 12.21 11.71 -14.71
CA THR A 165 13.27 12.36 -15.49
C THR A 165 14.49 11.46 -15.61
N ALA A 166 14.95 10.86 -14.50
CA ALA A 166 16.08 9.93 -14.52
C ALA A 166 15.84 8.73 -15.44
N ILE A 167 14.62 8.18 -15.46
CA ILE A 167 14.25 7.08 -16.37
C ILE A 167 14.25 7.55 -17.83
N ARG A 168 13.73 8.76 -18.11
CA ARG A 168 13.68 9.32 -19.47
C ARG A 168 15.06 9.60 -20.05
N THR A 169 16.00 10.07 -19.22
CA THR A 169 17.36 10.43 -19.62
C THR A 169 18.38 9.31 -19.42
N TYR A 170 17.95 8.13 -18.98
CA TYR A 170 18.84 7.01 -18.74
C TYR A 170 19.48 6.55 -20.05
N GLU A 171 20.81 6.46 -20.06
CA GLU A 171 21.59 6.01 -21.22
C GLU A 171 22.18 4.61 -20.95
N PRO A 172 21.60 3.54 -21.52
CA PRO A 172 22.04 2.19 -21.22
C PRO A 172 23.47 1.91 -21.71
N TYR A 173 24.29 1.33 -20.83
CA TYR A 173 25.66 0.91 -21.14
C TYR A 173 26.52 2.02 -21.78
N GLY A 174 26.30 3.28 -21.39
CA GLY A 174 27.02 4.44 -21.94
C GLY A 174 26.80 4.61 -23.45
N GLY A 175 25.56 4.41 -23.90
CA GLY A 175 25.14 4.63 -25.29
C GLY A 175 25.34 3.43 -26.21
N ARG A 176 25.92 2.33 -25.72
CA ARG A 176 26.14 1.11 -26.52
C ARG A 176 24.86 0.38 -26.88
N VAL A 177 23.79 0.62 -26.12
CA VAL A 177 22.46 0.03 -26.35
C VAL A 177 21.42 1.13 -26.22
N CYS A 178 20.53 1.28 -27.21
CA CYS A 178 19.50 2.30 -27.17
C CYS A 178 18.42 2.02 -26.11
N GLN A 179 18.14 0.74 -25.83
CA GLN A 179 17.08 0.32 -24.91
C GLN A 179 17.45 -0.94 -24.12
N VAL A 180 17.24 -0.91 -22.80
CA VAL A 180 17.37 -2.08 -21.92
C VAL A 180 16.16 -2.99 -22.08
N ARG A 181 16.36 -4.27 -22.35
CA ARG A 181 15.29 -5.28 -22.32
C ARG A 181 15.17 -5.88 -20.92
N ILE A 182 14.00 -5.73 -20.32
CA ILE A 182 13.66 -6.25 -19.00
C ILE A 182 12.67 -7.40 -19.18
N LEU A 183 13.09 -8.62 -18.85
CA LEU A 183 12.24 -9.81 -18.90
C LEU A 183 11.44 -9.96 -17.61
N LEU A 184 10.13 -10.07 -17.73
CA LEU A 184 9.22 -10.37 -16.62
C LEU A 184 9.07 -11.89 -16.51
N LEU A 185 9.54 -12.47 -15.40
CA LEU A 185 9.37 -13.89 -15.08
C LEU A 185 8.55 -14.07 -13.81
N GLY A 186 7.79 -15.15 -13.71
CA GLY A 186 7.02 -15.45 -12.52
C GLY A 186 5.92 -16.46 -12.76
N PRO A 187 5.28 -16.97 -11.69
CA PRO A 187 4.22 -17.96 -11.78
C PRO A 187 3.08 -17.55 -12.73
N ILE A 188 2.34 -18.54 -13.22
CA ILE A 188 1.04 -18.31 -13.87
C ILE A 188 0.16 -17.53 -12.87
N GLY A 189 -0.55 -16.51 -13.37
CA GLY A 189 -1.42 -15.68 -12.53
C GLY A 189 -0.73 -14.57 -11.73
N ALA A 190 0.61 -14.51 -11.68
CA ALA A 190 1.34 -13.50 -10.89
C ALA A 190 1.17 -12.03 -11.35
N GLY A 191 0.45 -11.78 -12.45
CA GLY A 191 0.16 -10.41 -12.90
C GLY A 191 1.24 -9.74 -13.77
N LYS A 192 2.15 -10.50 -14.40
CA LYS A 192 3.19 -9.96 -15.33
C LYS A 192 2.63 -9.03 -16.41
N SER A 193 1.60 -9.47 -17.14
CA SER A 193 0.94 -8.69 -18.18
C SER A 193 0.20 -7.46 -17.62
N SER A 194 -0.37 -7.58 -16.41
CA SER A 194 -0.99 -6.47 -15.68
C SER A 194 0.03 -5.42 -15.23
N PHE A 195 1.21 -5.87 -14.78
CA PHE A 195 2.33 -5.00 -14.43
C PHE A 195 2.77 -4.18 -15.64
N PHE A 196 2.93 -4.80 -16.81
CA PHE A 196 3.20 -4.07 -18.04
C PHE A 196 2.13 -3.00 -18.34
N ASN A 197 0.84 -3.36 -18.31
CA ASN A 197 -0.24 -2.40 -18.56
C ASN A 197 -0.19 -1.23 -17.57
N SER A 198 0.18 -1.49 -16.31
CA SER A 198 0.33 -0.46 -15.27
C SER A 198 1.49 0.48 -15.59
N VAL A 199 2.69 -0.06 -15.85
CA VAL A 199 3.87 0.74 -16.25
C VAL A 199 3.55 1.58 -17.48
N LYS A 200 2.95 0.98 -18.51
CA LYS A 200 2.58 1.70 -19.73
C LYS A 200 1.60 2.84 -19.44
N SER A 201 0.62 2.62 -18.56
CA SER A 201 -0.38 3.63 -18.23
C SER A 201 0.23 4.84 -17.53
N VAL A 202 1.22 4.62 -16.65
CA VAL A 202 1.98 5.70 -15.98
C VAL A 202 2.65 6.61 -16.99
N PHE A 203 3.42 6.04 -17.94
CA PHE A 203 4.16 6.83 -18.92
C PHE A 203 3.28 7.41 -20.03
N ARG A 204 2.13 6.80 -20.34
CA ARG A 204 1.20 7.36 -21.32
C ARG A 204 0.30 8.46 -20.73
N GLY A 205 0.16 8.53 -19.41
CA GLY A 205 -0.70 9.47 -18.72
C GLY A 205 -2.19 9.09 -18.71
N HIS A 206 -2.55 7.90 -19.18
CA HIS A 206 -3.91 7.37 -19.13
C HIS A 206 -3.93 5.85 -19.09
N VAL A 207 -5.03 5.26 -18.64
CA VAL A 207 -5.18 3.80 -18.56
C VAL A 207 -5.05 3.17 -19.95
N THR A 208 -4.28 2.09 -20.03
CA THR A 208 -4.10 1.29 -21.25
C THR A 208 -4.22 -0.20 -20.97
N ASN A 209 -4.75 -0.93 -21.96
CA ASN A 209 -4.87 -2.38 -21.89
C ASN A 209 -4.39 -3.00 -23.21
N GLN A 210 -3.07 -3.08 -23.39
CA GLN A 210 -2.47 -3.66 -24.60
C GLN A 210 -2.12 -5.14 -24.42
N ALA A 211 -1.66 -5.53 -23.24
CA ALA A 211 -1.47 -6.94 -22.94
C ALA A 211 -2.79 -7.56 -22.50
N LEU A 212 -3.12 -8.73 -23.04
CA LEU A 212 -4.28 -9.50 -22.61
C LEU A 212 -4.04 -9.98 -21.17
N VAL A 213 -4.99 -9.68 -20.30
CA VAL A 213 -4.99 -10.10 -18.89
C VAL A 213 -6.19 -11.01 -18.68
N GLY A 214 -5.99 -12.11 -17.97
CA GLY A 214 -7.08 -12.94 -17.49
C GLY A 214 -6.61 -14.00 -16.50
N SER A 215 -7.58 -14.60 -15.82
CA SER A 215 -7.38 -15.49 -14.66
C SER A 215 -7.53 -16.97 -14.99
N LYS A 216 -7.32 -17.37 -16.26
CA LYS A 216 -7.39 -18.79 -16.63
C LYS A 216 -6.33 -19.58 -15.86
N THR A 217 -6.70 -20.76 -15.38
CA THR A 217 -5.83 -21.67 -14.60
C THR A 217 -4.55 -22.06 -15.35
N THR A 218 -4.59 -22.10 -16.69
CA THR A 218 -3.46 -22.39 -17.58
C THR A 218 -2.65 -21.14 -17.97
N GLY A 219 -3.06 -19.95 -17.51
CA GLY A 219 -2.51 -18.66 -17.97
C GLY A 219 -3.12 -18.17 -19.28
N VAL A 220 -3.02 -16.87 -19.53
CA VAL A 220 -3.49 -16.21 -20.77
C VAL A 220 -2.34 -15.92 -21.74
N SER A 221 -1.14 -15.69 -21.20
CA SER A 221 0.05 -15.38 -22.00
C SER A 221 0.75 -16.66 -22.43
N GLU A 222 0.41 -17.16 -23.60
CA GLU A 222 1.11 -18.30 -24.22
C GLU A 222 2.23 -17.85 -25.18
N LYS A 223 2.34 -16.53 -25.40
CA LYS A 223 3.29 -15.92 -26.33
C LYS A 223 4.32 -15.07 -25.61
N TYR A 224 5.56 -15.11 -26.10
CA TYR A 224 6.55 -14.09 -25.79
C TYR A 224 6.14 -12.77 -26.43
N ARG A 225 6.12 -11.69 -25.66
CA ARG A 225 5.71 -10.37 -26.14
C ARG A 225 6.71 -9.31 -25.74
N THR A 226 7.18 -8.54 -26.73
CA THR A 226 8.06 -7.39 -26.52
C THR A 226 7.25 -6.11 -26.60
N TYR A 227 7.27 -5.30 -25.54
CA TYR A 227 6.50 -4.07 -25.47
C TYR A 227 7.40 -2.83 -25.34
N PHE A 228 7.33 -1.99 -26.38
CA PHE A 228 7.92 -0.66 -26.37
C PHE A 228 6.99 0.31 -25.64
N ILE A 229 7.56 1.08 -24.72
CA ILE A 229 6.81 2.09 -23.96
C ILE A 229 7.15 3.46 -24.53
N LYS A 230 6.10 4.24 -24.84
CA LYS A 230 6.21 5.63 -25.27
C LYS A 230 5.90 6.55 -24.09
N ASP A 231 6.60 7.67 -24.04
CA ASP A 231 6.31 8.76 -23.10
C ASP A 231 5.20 9.65 -23.72
N GLY A 232 3.97 9.52 -23.24
CA GLY A 232 2.80 10.17 -23.83
C GLY A 232 2.29 9.51 -25.14
N LYS A 233 1.36 10.19 -25.82
CA LYS A 233 0.65 9.65 -27.00
C LYS A 233 1.54 9.57 -28.25
N ASP A 234 2.38 10.60 -28.45
CA ASP A 234 3.24 10.76 -29.63
C ASP A 234 4.72 11.01 -29.27
N GLY A 235 5.09 10.84 -27.99
CA GLY A 235 6.46 11.06 -27.56
C GLY A 235 7.41 9.90 -27.87
N ASN A 236 8.67 10.13 -27.52
CA ASN A 236 9.77 9.21 -27.78
C ASN A 236 9.59 7.90 -27.01
N THR A 237 10.19 6.83 -27.54
CA THR A 237 10.28 5.56 -26.82
C THR A 237 11.24 5.68 -25.65
N LEU A 238 10.85 5.17 -24.50
CA LEU A 238 11.70 5.14 -23.32
C LEU A 238 12.94 4.25 -23.55
N PRO A 239 14.03 4.46 -22.79
CA PRO A 239 15.28 3.70 -22.93
C PRO A 239 15.19 2.27 -22.34
N PHE A 240 13.98 1.72 -22.24
CA PHE A 240 13.74 0.34 -21.84
C PHE A 240 12.52 -0.27 -22.53
N ILE A 241 12.51 -1.60 -22.57
CA ILE A 241 11.51 -2.46 -23.17
C ILE A 241 11.12 -3.49 -22.13
N LEU A 242 9.81 -3.75 -21.98
CA LEU A 242 9.32 -4.85 -21.15
C LEU A 242 9.05 -6.07 -22.04
N CYS A 243 9.63 -7.20 -21.66
CA CYS A 243 9.41 -8.48 -22.31
C CYS A 243 8.55 -9.36 -21.39
N ASP A 244 7.33 -9.68 -21.82
CA ASP A 244 6.41 -10.54 -21.10
C ASP A 244 6.56 -11.99 -21.59
N SER A 245 6.71 -12.91 -20.65
CA SER A 245 6.88 -14.34 -20.92
C SER A 245 5.65 -15.15 -20.54
N MET A 246 5.58 -16.38 -21.03
CA MET A 246 4.67 -17.35 -20.46
C MET A 246 4.97 -17.58 -18.98
N GLY A 247 3.93 -17.88 -18.20
CA GLY A 247 4.06 -18.11 -16.76
C GLY A 247 4.83 -19.38 -16.42
N LEU A 248 5.48 -19.36 -15.27
CA LEU A 248 6.08 -20.55 -14.68
C LEU A 248 4.98 -21.41 -14.03
N SER A 249 5.10 -22.72 -14.21
CA SER A 249 4.22 -23.73 -13.61
C SER A 249 5.05 -24.90 -13.11
N GLU A 250 4.50 -25.62 -12.14
CA GLU A 250 5.02 -26.92 -11.66
C GLU A 250 4.61 -28.05 -12.62
N LYS A 251 3.44 -27.92 -13.25
CA LYS A 251 2.93 -28.90 -14.21
C LYS A 251 3.60 -28.74 -15.58
N GLU A 252 3.35 -29.69 -16.47
CA GLU A 252 3.81 -29.65 -17.88
C GLU A 252 3.21 -28.49 -18.70
N GLU A 253 2.36 -27.66 -18.11
CA GLU A 253 1.77 -26.47 -18.72
C GLU A 253 2.52 -25.21 -18.25
N GLY A 254 3.45 -24.67 -19.04
CA GLY A 254 4.16 -23.45 -18.65
C GLY A 254 5.50 -23.30 -19.36
N LEU A 255 6.22 -22.22 -19.04
CA LEU A 255 7.50 -21.94 -19.66
C LEU A 255 8.51 -23.07 -19.37
N HIS A 256 9.07 -23.65 -20.43
CA HIS A 256 10.06 -24.71 -20.33
C HIS A 256 11.39 -24.14 -19.85
N MET A 257 12.07 -24.84 -18.94
CA MET A 257 13.31 -24.33 -18.33
C MET A 257 14.43 -24.15 -19.35
N ASP A 258 14.49 -25.02 -20.36
CA ASP A 258 15.51 -24.98 -21.40
C ASP A 258 15.30 -23.83 -22.41
N ASP A 259 14.13 -23.18 -22.39
CA ASP A 259 13.88 -21.99 -23.21
C ASP A 259 14.52 -20.74 -22.62
N ILE A 260 14.77 -20.73 -21.31
CA ILE A 260 15.25 -19.55 -20.59
C ILE A 260 16.60 -19.05 -21.12
N PRO A 261 17.63 -19.89 -21.30
CA PRO A 261 18.89 -19.43 -21.91
C PRO A 261 18.67 -18.81 -23.30
N CYS A 262 17.79 -19.38 -24.11
CA CYS A 262 17.46 -18.90 -25.45
C CYS A 262 16.78 -17.51 -25.41
N ILE A 263 15.85 -17.31 -24.46
CA ILE A 263 15.22 -16.00 -24.20
C ILE A 263 16.27 -14.99 -23.76
N LEU A 264 17.15 -15.36 -22.83
CA LEU A 264 18.18 -14.45 -22.29
C LEU A 264 19.18 -13.99 -23.34
N GLU A 265 19.58 -14.89 -24.23
CA GLU A 265 20.45 -14.58 -25.37
C GLU A 265 19.76 -13.74 -26.43
N GLY A 266 18.44 -13.55 -26.38
CA GLY A 266 17.70 -12.73 -27.33
C GLY A 266 17.35 -13.45 -28.64
N CYS A 267 17.38 -14.78 -28.65
CA CYS A 267 17.09 -15.58 -29.83
C CYS A 267 15.58 -15.69 -30.15
N VAL A 268 14.73 -15.28 -29.21
CA VAL A 268 13.27 -15.43 -29.27
C VAL A 268 12.61 -14.18 -29.86
N PRO A 269 11.94 -14.27 -31.03
CA PRO A 269 11.29 -13.12 -31.66
C PRO A 269 9.98 -12.73 -30.97
N ASP A 270 9.52 -11.48 -31.16
CA ASP A 270 8.20 -11.05 -30.69
C ASP A 270 7.09 -11.97 -31.24
N ARG A 271 6.10 -12.25 -30.39
CA ARG A 271 4.95 -13.13 -30.65
C ARG A 271 5.29 -14.61 -30.82
N TYR A 272 6.50 -15.04 -30.46
CA TYR A 272 6.84 -16.46 -30.39
C TYR A 272 5.84 -17.20 -29.49
N GLN A 273 5.24 -18.28 -30.00
CA GLN A 273 4.33 -19.13 -29.26
C GLN A 273 5.16 -20.20 -28.54
N PHE A 274 5.09 -20.24 -27.21
CA PHE A 274 5.78 -21.27 -26.45
C PHE A 274 5.12 -22.63 -26.63
N ASN A 275 5.94 -23.68 -26.61
CA ASN A 275 5.48 -25.06 -26.56
C ASN A 275 5.99 -25.67 -25.26
N SER A 276 5.08 -26.02 -24.36
CA SER A 276 5.49 -26.56 -23.07
C SER A 276 6.04 -28.00 -23.15
N MET A 277 5.78 -28.70 -24.26
CA MET A 277 6.24 -30.08 -24.50
C MET A 277 7.57 -30.15 -25.25
N LYS A 278 8.01 -29.07 -25.89
CA LYS A 278 9.23 -29.04 -26.70
C LYS A 278 10.01 -27.75 -26.51
N PRO A 279 11.27 -27.82 -26.07
CA PRO A 279 12.10 -26.63 -25.94
C PRO A 279 12.39 -25.99 -27.31
N ILE A 280 12.79 -24.73 -27.28
CA ILE A 280 13.19 -23.98 -28.47
C ILE A 280 14.46 -24.60 -29.06
N THR A 281 14.33 -25.20 -30.24
CA THR A 281 15.48 -25.74 -30.97
C THR A 281 16.15 -24.66 -31.81
N PRO A 282 17.47 -24.44 -31.68
CA PRO A 282 18.23 -23.57 -32.60
C PRO A 282 18.11 -24.09 -34.03
N GLY A 283 17.67 -23.24 -34.97
CA GLY A 283 17.61 -23.56 -36.40
C GLY A 283 16.26 -24.01 -36.98
N LEU A 284 15.18 -24.06 -36.19
CA LEU A 284 13.82 -24.31 -36.70
C LEU A 284 12.97 -23.02 -36.68
N GLY A 285 12.55 -22.53 -37.85
CA GLY A 285 11.61 -21.38 -37.98
C GLY A 285 12.23 -19.99 -37.87
N ASN A 286 11.48 -19.00 -37.35
CA ASN A 286 11.85 -17.58 -37.19
C ASN A 286 12.95 -17.31 -36.14
N TYR A 287 13.91 -18.22 -36.01
CA TYR A 287 15.04 -18.14 -35.09
C TYR A 287 16.00 -17.03 -35.53
N THR A 288 16.36 -16.13 -34.61
CA THR A 288 17.34 -15.08 -34.91
C THR A 288 18.74 -15.68 -34.79
N GLY A 289 19.33 -16.07 -35.92
CA GLY A 289 20.57 -16.89 -35.97
C GLY A 289 21.80 -16.28 -35.29
N CYS A 290 21.84 -14.97 -35.05
CA CYS A 290 22.89 -14.28 -34.29
C CYS A 290 22.31 -13.05 -33.57
N PRO A 291 21.87 -13.16 -32.29
CA PRO A 291 21.36 -12.01 -31.54
C PRO A 291 22.47 -10.99 -31.27
N MET A 292 22.17 -9.69 -31.48
CA MET A 292 23.08 -8.60 -31.12
C MET A 292 22.94 -8.25 -29.64
N LEU A 293 23.86 -7.42 -29.12
CA LEU A 293 23.78 -6.94 -27.73
C LEU A 293 22.41 -6.31 -27.40
N LYS A 294 21.84 -5.54 -28.33
CA LYS A 294 20.51 -4.92 -28.21
C LYS A 294 19.35 -5.93 -28.11
N ASP A 295 19.55 -7.17 -28.55
CA ASP A 295 18.51 -8.20 -28.60
C ASP A 295 18.49 -9.04 -27.32
N ARG A 296 19.60 -9.05 -26.57
CA ARG A 296 19.76 -9.77 -25.30
C ARG A 296 18.90 -9.18 -24.19
N ILE A 297 18.57 -10.02 -23.21
CA ILE A 297 17.94 -9.59 -21.97
C ILE A 297 19.00 -9.01 -21.03
N HIS A 298 18.76 -7.78 -20.59
CA HIS A 298 19.70 -7.01 -19.78
C HIS A 298 19.34 -7.04 -18.29
N CYS A 299 18.05 -7.18 -17.99
CA CYS A 299 17.52 -7.30 -16.64
C CYS A 299 16.42 -8.36 -16.60
N VAL A 300 16.37 -9.14 -15.53
CA VAL A 300 15.24 -10.01 -15.23
C VAL A 300 14.55 -9.52 -13.97
N ALA A 301 13.25 -9.28 -14.07
CA ALA A 301 12.37 -8.92 -12.97
C ALA A 301 11.47 -10.11 -12.64
N PHE A 302 11.60 -10.64 -11.42
CA PHE A 302 10.66 -11.63 -10.92
C PHE A 302 9.40 -10.92 -10.42
N VAL A 303 8.23 -11.44 -10.80
CA VAL A 303 6.91 -10.92 -10.44
C VAL A 303 6.16 -11.99 -9.65
N PHE A 304 5.69 -11.62 -8.47
CA PHE A 304 4.92 -12.46 -7.57
C PHE A 304 3.61 -11.78 -7.19
N ASP A 305 2.56 -12.58 -6.98
CA ASP A 305 1.33 -12.09 -6.37
C ASP A 305 1.53 -12.03 -4.85
N ALA A 306 1.35 -10.83 -4.28
CA ALA A 306 1.53 -10.58 -2.85
C ALA A 306 0.63 -11.46 -1.97
N ASN A 307 -0.53 -11.89 -2.47
CA ASN A 307 -1.45 -12.76 -1.71
C ASN A 307 -1.01 -14.23 -1.68
N SER A 308 -0.19 -14.66 -2.64
CA SER A 308 0.22 -16.06 -2.81
C SER A 308 1.73 -16.29 -2.65
N VAL A 309 2.55 -15.23 -2.56
CA VAL A 309 4.01 -15.34 -2.41
C VAL A 309 4.43 -16.10 -1.14
N GLY A 310 3.64 -16.00 -0.06
CA GLY A 310 3.86 -16.75 1.18
C GLY A 310 3.46 -18.22 1.11
N HIS A 311 2.81 -18.64 0.02
CA HIS A 311 2.28 -19.98 -0.22
C HIS A 311 2.87 -20.65 -1.47
N LEU A 312 4.01 -20.16 -1.96
CA LEU A 312 4.73 -20.81 -3.06
C LEU A 312 5.16 -22.22 -2.62
N SER A 313 4.94 -23.22 -3.48
CA SER A 313 5.40 -24.58 -3.22
C SER A 313 6.94 -24.65 -3.24
N ASP A 314 7.49 -25.66 -2.56
CA ASP A 314 8.92 -25.93 -2.60
C ASP A 314 9.44 -26.18 -4.03
N GLU A 315 8.61 -26.80 -4.88
CA GLU A 315 8.93 -27.06 -6.28
C GLU A 315 9.07 -25.75 -7.08
N MET A 316 8.12 -24.82 -6.94
CA MET A 316 8.18 -23.52 -7.60
C MET A 316 9.38 -22.71 -7.12
N VAL A 317 9.66 -22.73 -5.82
CA VAL A 317 10.82 -22.06 -5.24
C VAL A 317 12.11 -22.63 -5.82
N GLU A 318 12.25 -23.96 -5.93
CA GLU A 318 13.43 -24.57 -6.53
C GLU A 318 13.55 -24.28 -8.03
N LYS A 319 12.43 -24.22 -8.75
CA LYS A 319 12.39 -23.78 -10.15
C LYS A 319 12.94 -22.35 -10.28
N ILE A 320 12.46 -21.41 -9.46
CA ILE A 320 12.97 -20.02 -9.42
C ILE A 320 14.46 -19.97 -9.07
N ARG A 321 14.92 -20.77 -8.09
CA ARG A 321 16.35 -20.87 -7.75
C ARG A 321 17.18 -21.38 -8.93
N ARG A 322 16.68 -22.37 -9.67
CA ARG A 322 17.33 -22.87 -10.90
C ARG A 322 17.44 -21.78 -11.95
N ILE A 323 16.37 -21.02 -12.19
CA ILE A 323 16.40 -19.86 -13.10
C ILE A 323 17.47 -18.85 -12.66
N ARG A 324 17.49 -18.49 -11.37
CA ARG A 324 18.50 -17.56 -10.82
C ARG A 324 19.93 -18.07 -11.03
N ARG A 325 20.18 -19.37 -10.87
CA ARG A 325 21.49 -19.97 -11.15
C ARG A 325 21.87 -19.84 -12.62
N GLU A 326 20.95 -20.09 -13.54
CA GLU A 326 21.19 -19.91 -14.99
C GLU A 326 21.45 -18.44 -15.35
N LEU A 327 20.71 -17.50 -14.77
CA LEU A 327 20.96 -16.07 -14.95
C LEU A 327 22.38 -15.66 -14.56
N ILE A 328 22.87 -16.17 -13.42
CA ILE A 328 24.22 -15.89 -12.94
C ILE A 328 25.28 -16.51 -13.88
N LYS A 329 25.04 -17.71 -14.42
CA LYS A 329 25.95 -18.34 -15.40
C LYS A 329 26.02 -17.53 -16.69
N CYS A 330 24.88 -17.16 -17.27
CA CYS A 330 24.82 -16.31 -18.48
C CYS A 330 25.51 -14.95 -18.27
N ALA A 331 25.35 -14.36 -17.08
CA ALA A 331 26.01 -13.10 -16.72
C ALA A 331 27.53 -13.22 -16.52
N ARG A 332 28.07 -14.42 -16.21
CA ARG A 332 29.50 -14.68 -16.04
C ARG A 332 30.21 -15.08 -17.33
N GLY A 333 29.51 -15.75 -18.25
CA GLY A 333 30.04 -16.14 -19.56
C GLY A 333 30.02 -15.01 -20.61
N SER A 334 29.34 -13.90 -20.31
CA SER A 334 29.28 -12.72 -21.16
C SER A 334 30.15 -11.60 -20.59
N SER A 335 30.79 -10.81 -21.45
CA SER A 335 31.63 -9.67 -21.04
C SER A 335 30.85 -8.54 -20.32
N GLN A 336 29.54 -8.69 -20.10
CA GLN A 336 28.67 -7.66 -19.55
C GLN A 336 27.65 -8.26 -18.57
N ARG A 337 27.46 -7.59 -17.43
CA ARG A 337 26.63 -8.07 -16.32
C ARG A 337 25.13 -7.93 -16.64
N THR A 338 24.38 -9.03 -16.55
CA THR A 338 22.91 -9.04 -16.46
C THR A 338 22.51 -8.74 -15.01
N TRP A 339 21.56 -7.83 -14.82
CA TRP A 339 21.06 -7.47 -13.49
C TRP A 339 19.85 -8.32 -13.10
N ILE A 340 19.79 -8.73 -11.83
CA ILE A 340 18.67 -9.51 -11.28
C ILE A 340 17.93 -8.60 -10.30
N CYS A 341 16.67 -8.30 -10.59
CA CYS A 341 15.78 -7.57 -9.70
C CYS A 341 14.61 -8.48 -9.30
N SER A 342 14.23 -8.44 -8.02
CA SER A 342 13.02 -9.08 -7.52
C SER A 342 12.09 -7.99 -7.04
N PHE A 343 10.84 -8.00 -7.50
CA PHE A 343 9.81 -7.05 -7.07
C PHE A 343 8.67 -7.79 -6.39
#